data_AF-A0A1I5C5C8-F1
#
_entry.id   AF-A0A1I5C5C8-F1
#
_cell.length_a   1.000
_cell.length_b   1.000
_cell.length_c   1.000
_cell.angle_alpha   90.00
_cell.angle_beta   90.00
_cell.angle_gamma   90.00
#
_symmetry.space_group_name_H-M   'P 1'
#
loop_
_entity.id
_entity.type
_entity.pdbx_description
1 polymer ?
#
loop_
_entity_poly.entity_id
_entity_poly.type
_entity_poly.pdbx_seq_one_letter_code
_entity_poly.pdbx_strand_id
1 'polypeptide(L)'
;MNAVADHCRVGPDDDLLIRWPAPVPDGTRIVLRHGASGDGRAEPLTGDRLSVTLPVAGLAPGAWEVLVEAGSIARPLLTDDPGFSHDGLRAYAALPRDRAARVVRLPDGRATLEIHEVVPHAEVEAVHPGGGDIRIVGRLAYAGPQPGEKARLVAVARKREGAVTWDVRLDGTEFEARLDVRAFAAWEPALWDLWLDVGDAVHARLATRLDDAPGKRGTLSYPRQVTASADREMTVRPYYTLDDELSIACHLVPEDAGS
;
A
#
# COMPACT_ATOMS: atom_id res chain seq x y z
N MET A 1 26.38 -26.44 5.14
CA MET A 1 25.42 -25.65 5.94
C MET A 1 24.49 -24.95 4.96
N ASN A 2 23.18 -25.10 5.11
CA ASN A 2 22.24 -24.21 4.42
C ASN A 2 22.26 -22.89 5.20
N ALA A 3 22.90 -21.86 4.66
CA ALA A 3 22.97 -20.56 5.32
C ALA A 3 21.57 -19.92 5.28
N VAL A 4 20.91 -19.84 6.44
CA VAL A 4 19.63 -19.15 6.60
C VAL A 4 19.91 -17.68 6.87
N ALA A 5 19.34 -16.79 6.06
CA ALA A 5 19.47 -15.35 6.24
C ALA A 5 18.57 -14.87 7.39
N ASP A 6 19.09 -14.02 8.27
CA ASP A 6 18.33 -13.37 9.35
C ASP A 6 17.76 -12.00 8.94
N HIS A 7 18.16 -11.52 7.76
CA HIS A 7 17.62 -10.31 7.13
C HIS A 7 17.53 -10.52 5.62
N CYS A 8 16.39 -10.18 5.02
CA CYS A 8 16.20 -10.23 3.56
C CYS A 8 15.10 -9.24 3.15
N ARG A 9 15.47 -8.02 2.76
CA ARG A 9 14.50 -6.92 2.52
C ARG A 9 14.96 -5.98 1.41
N VAL A 10 13.99 -5.39 0.71
CA VAL A 10 14.24 -4.26 -0.20
C VAL A 10 14.15 -2.96 0.58
N GLY A 11 15.19 -2.13 0.47
CA GLY A 11 15.25 -0.79 1.05
C GLY A 11 14.68 0.30 0.12
N PRO A 12 14.52 1.55 0.61
CA PRO A 12 13.99 2.66 -0.18
C PRO A 12 14.83 2.99 -1.43
N ASP A 13 16.11 2.63 -1.43
CA ASP A 13 17.04 2.88 -2.54
C ASP A 13 16.97 1.83 -3.67
N ASP A 14 15.95 0.97 -3.68
CA ASP A 14 15.81 -0.14 -4.64
C ASP A 14 16.96 -1.15 -4.57
N ASP A 15 17.44 -1.37 -3.35
CA ASP A 15 18.48 -2.33 -3.02
C ASP A 15 17.91 -3.47 -2.17
N LEU A 16 18.12 -4.70 -2.62
CA LEU A 16 17.88 -5.89 -1.81
C LEU A 16 19.09 -6.09 -0.89
N LEU A 17 18.84 -6.07 0.42
CA LEU A 17 19.83 -6.36 1.45
C LEU A 17 19.56 -7.73 2.03
N ILE A 18 20.59 -8.59 2.01
CA ILE A 18 20.56 -9.91 2.64
C ILE A 18 21.69 -9.96 3.67
N ARG A 19 21.38 -10.46 4.88
CA ARG A 19 22.38 -10.68 5.94
C ARG A 19 22.29 -12.08 6.51
N TRP A 20 23.42 -12.56 7.00
CA TRP A 20 23.56 -13.84 7.69
C TRP A 20 24.23 -13.63 9.05
N PRO A 21 23.90 -14.46 10.05
CA PRO A 21 24.52 -14.40 11.37
C PRO A 21 25.98 -14.92 11.39
N ALA A 22 26.40 -15.63 10.34
CA ALA A 22 27.74 -16.18 10.20
C ALA A 22 28.19 -16.14 8.73
N PRO A 23 29.50 -16.02 8.45
CA PRO A 23 29.99 -15.91 7.08
C PRO A 23 29.60 -17.13 6.23
N VAL A 24 28.97 -16.90 5.09
CA VAL A 24 28.62 -17.98 4.15
C VAL A 24 29.85 -18.43 3.36
N PRO A 25 29.88 -19.64 2.75
CA PRO A 25 31.08 -20.17 2.09
C PRO A 25 31.75 -19.21 1.10
N ASP A 26 33.07 -19.32 0.96
CA ASP A 26 33.80 -18.51 -0.02
C ASP A 26 33.36 -18.81 -1.45
N GLY A 27 33.37 -17.79 -2.31
CA GLY A 27 32.86 -17.87 -3.68
C GLY A 27 31.33 -17.97 -3.80
N THR A 28 30.58 -17.74 -2.71
CA THR A 28 29.12 -17.68 -2.74
C THR A 28 28.63 -16.49 -3.58
N ARG A 29 27.54 -16.67 -4.32
CA ARG A 29 26.83 -15.63 -5.07
C ARG A 29 25.34 -15.67 -4.74
N ILE A 30 24.70 -14.51 -4.78
CA ILE A 30 23.24 -14.43 -4.86
C ILE A 30 22.83 -14.38 -6.31
N VAL A 31 21.85 -15.19 -6.67
CA VAL A 31 21.27 -15.21 -8.02
C VAL A 31 19.79 -14.89 -7.91
N LEU A 32 19.36 -13.82 -8.56
CA LEU A 32 17.96 -13.54 -8.84
C LEU A 32 17.60 -14.17 -10.17
N ARG A 33 16.52 -14.97 -10.19
CA ARG A 33 16.04 -15.62 -11.43
C ARG A 33 14.57 -15.34 -11.65
N HIS A 34 14.23 -14.73 -12.78
CA HIS A 34 12.86 -14.46 -13.13
C HIS A 34 12.11 -15.76 -13.46
N GLY A 35 10.99 -16.01 -12.79
CA GLY A 35 10.26 -17.27 -12.93
C GLY A 35 9.70 -17.52 -14.32
N ALA A 36 9.29 -16.45 -15.04
CA ALA A 36 8.65 -16.59 -16.34
C ALA A 36 9.65 -16.57 -17.52
N SER A 37 10.62 -15.66 -17.53
CA SER A 37 11.59 -15.53 -18.64
C SER A 37 12.87 -16.32 -18.44
N GLY A 38 13.20 -16.69 -17.19
CA GLY A 38 14.50 -17.28 -16.84
C GLY A 38 15.64 -16.27 -16.77
N ASP A 39 15.37 -14.96 -16.95
CA ASP A 39 16.39 -13.92 -16.84
C ASP A 39 17.07 -13.97 -15.47
N GLY A 40 18.39 -13.75 -15.48
CA GLY A 40 19.22 -13.92 -14.30
C GLY A 40 20.05 -12.69 -14.00
N ARG A 41 20.17 -12.35 -12.71
CA ARG A 41 21.19 -11.42 -12.21
C ARG A 41 21.95 -12.12 -11.09
N ALA A 42 23.27 -12.06 -11.10
CA ALA A 42 24.10 -12.68 -10.08
C ALA A 42 25.05 -11.65 -9.45
N GLU A 43 25.13 -11.63 -8.12
CA GLU A 43 26.01 -10.75 -7.36
C GLU A 43 26.93 -11.59 -6.47
N PRO A 44 28.26 -11.48 -6.59
CA PRO A 44 29.18 -12.18 -5.71
C PRO A 44 29.17 -11.59 -4.30
N LEU A 45 29.30 -12.44 -3.30
CA LEU A 45 29.61 -11.98 -1.96
C LEU A 45 31.09 -11.67 -1.87
N THR A 46 31.42 -10.49 -1.35
CA THR A 46 32.80 -10.04 -1.12
C THR A 46 32.97 -9.65 0.36
N GLY A 47 34.22 -9.47 0.80
CA GLY A 47 34.50 -9.00 2.16
C GLY A 47 34.18 -10.04 3.24
N ASP A 48 33.41 -9.63 4.25
CA ASP A 48 33.11 -10.44 5.45
C ASP A 48 32.18 -11.63 5.19
N ARG A 49 31.50 -11.66 4.03
CA ARG A 49 30.50 -12.67 3.61
C ARG A 49 29.35 -12.81 4.60
N LEU A 50 29.08 -11.77 5.39
CA LEU A 50 27.94 -11.66 6.30
C LEU A 50 26.78 -10.89 5.69
N SER A 51 27.03 -10.13 4.63
CA SER A 51 25.99 -9.38 3.95
C SER A 51 26.27 -9.21 2.46
N VAL A 52 25.20 -8.94 1.73
CA VAL A 52 25.27 -8.51 0.33
C VAL A 52 24.13 -7.55 0.06
N THR A 53 24.43 -6.55 -0.75
CA THR A 53 23.46 -5.60 -1.28
C THR A 53 23.49 -5.74 -2.80
N LEU A 54 22.32 -5.89 -3.42
CA LEU A 54 22.20 -5.98 -4.86
C LEU A 54 21.07 -5.06 -5.36
N PRO A 55 21.33 -4.28 -6.43
CA PRO A 55 20.32 -3.39 -6.98
C PRO A 55 19.23 -4.21 -7.68
N VAL A 56 17.98 -3.94 -7.30
CA VAL A 56 16.78 -4.52 -7.94
C VAL A 56 16.18 -3.58 -9.00
N ALA A 57 16.77 -2.39 -9.16
CA ALA A 57 16.42 -1.49 -10.26
C ALA A 57 16.63 -2.15 -11.64
N GLY A 58 15.65 -1.94 -12.51
CA GLY A 58 15.63 -2.45 -13.88
C GLY A 58 15.23 -3.92 -14.04
N LEU A 59 14.92 -4.63 -12.95
CA LEU A 59 14.32 -5.95 -13.05
C LEU A 59 12.87 -5.84 -13.56
N ALA A 60 12.49 -6.76 -14.45
CA ALA A 60 11.15 -6.82 -15.01
C ALA A 60 10.09 -7.18 -13.94
N PRO A 61 8.83 -6.72 -14.10
CA PRO A 61 7.72 -7.15 -13.25
C PRO A 61 7.56 -8.68 -13.27
N GLY A 62 7.23 -9.25 -12.12
CA GLY A 62 7.02 -10.68 -11.92
C GLY A 62 7.68 -11.21 -10.64
N ALA A 63 7.62 -12.53 -10.49
CA ALA A 63 8.24 -13.23 -9.37
C ALA A 63 9.68 -13.64 -9.72
N TRP A 64 10.59 -13.33 -8.82
CA TRP A 64 12.01 -13.65 -8.91
C TRP A 64 12.39 -14.61 -7.78
N GLU A 65 12.94 -15.76 -8.13
CA GLU A 65 13.57 -16.66 -7.16
C GLU A 65 14.86 -16.00 -6.64
N VAL A 66 15.03 -16.00 -5.32
CA VAL A 66 16.30 -15.61 -4.70
C VAL A 66 17.06 -16.89 -4.37
N LEU A 67 18.21 -17.08 -5.00
CA LEU A 67 19.03 -18.28 -4.89
C LEU A 67 20.39 -17.94 -4.30
N VAL A 68 20.96 -18.89 -3.55
CA VAL A 68 22.35 -18.90 -3.11
C VAL A 68 23.09 -19.93 -3.94
N GLU A 69 24.12 -19.50 -4.65
CA GLU A 69 25.01 -20.36 -5.44
C GLU A 69 26.37 -20.44 -4.76
N ALA A 70 26.81 -21.65 -4.42
CA ALA A 70 28.15 -21.92 -3.91
C ALA A 70 28.80 -23.01 -4.77
N GLY A 71 29.88 -22.66 -5.48
CA GLY A 71 30.43 -23.52 -6.53
C GLY A 71 29.48 -23.61 -7.73
N SER A 72 29.12 -24.83 -8.14
CA SER A 72 28.21 -25.09 -9.29
C SER A 72 26.79 -25.49 -8.85
N ILE A 73 26.41 -25.21 -7.60
CA ILE A 73 25.12 -25.62 -7.05
C ILE A 73 24.36 -24.37 -6.58
N ALA A 74 23.26 -24.07 -7.28
CA ALA A 74 22.30 -23.05 -6.88
C ALA A 74 21.17 -23.70 -6.04
N ARG A 75 20.80 -23.05 -4.93
CA ARG A 75 19.71 -23.48 -4.04
C ARG A 75 18.85 -22.28 -3.66
N PRO A 76 17.56 -22.44 -3.36
CA PRO A 76 16.75 -21.35 -2.82
C PRO A 76 17.36 -20.75 -1.55
N LEU A 77 17.34 -19.43 -1.46
CA LEU A 77 17.66 -18.72 -0.23
C LEU A 77 16.57 -19.00 0.80
N LEU A 78 16.97 -19.49 1.96
CA LEU A 78 16.10 -19.61 3.13
C LEU A 78 16.30 -18.39 4.02
N THR A 79 15.23 -17.93 4.66
CA THR A 79 15.29 -16.83 5.61
C THR A 79 14.37 -17.05 6.81
N ASP A 80 14.80 -16.57 7.97
CA ASP A 80 13.97 -16.45 9.17
C ASP A 80 13.49 -15.00 9.40
N ASP A 81 13.83 -14.06 8.50
CA ASP A 81 13.21 -12.74 8.46
C ASP A 81 11.70 -12.91 8.22
N PRO A 82 10.82 -12.26 8.99
CA PRO A 82 9.37 -12.39 8.79
C PRO A 82 8.88 -11.97 7.40
N GLY A 83 9.68 -11.27 6.59
CA GLY A 83 9.31 -10.86 5.23
C GLY A 83 8.31 -9.70 5.19
N PHE A 84 8.09 -9.04 6.33
CA PHE A 84 7.24 -7.87 6.45
C PHE A 84 7.83 -6.85 7.42
N SER A 85 7.78 -5.59 7.02
CA SER A 85 8.09 -4.44 7.85
C SER A 85 7.20 -3.29 7.42
N HIS A 86 6.19 -2.98 8.23
CA HIS A 86 5.28 -1.87 7.91
C HIS A 86 6.03 -0.55 7.73
N ASP A 87 6.96 -0.22 8.63
CA ASP A 87 7.79 0.97 8.50
C ASP A 87 8.70 0.92 7.25
N GLY A 88 9.25 -0.25 6.92
CA GLY A 88 10.01 -0.44 5.69
C GLY A 88 9.17 -0.21 4.43
N LEU A 89 7.94 -0.72 4.39
CA LEU A 89 7.01 -0.50 3.28
C LEU A 89 6.57 0.97 3.21
N ARG A 90 6.33 1.64 4.34
CA ARG A 90 6.02 3.08 4.37
C ARG A 90 7.17 3.92 3.87
N ALA A 91 8.40 3.61 4.29
CA ALA A 91 9.60 4.30 3.83
C ALA A 91 9.86 4.04 2.35
N TYR A 92 9.67 2.80 1.89
CA TYR A 92 9.73 2.44 0.49
C TYR A 92 8.69 3.25 -0.28
N ALA A 93 7.39 3.15 0.02
CA ALA A 93 6.34 3.88 -0.71
C ALA A 93 6.38 5.42 -0.61
N ALA A 94 7.26 6.02 0.21
CA ALA A 94 7.35 7.47 0.37
C ALA A 94 8.03 8.22 -0.79
N LEU A 95 8.65 7.53 -1.77
CA LEU A 95 9.28 8.17 -2.94
C LEU A 95 8.50 7.89 -4.23
N PRO A 96 8.65 8.74 -5.27
CA PRO A 96 7.99 8.55 -6.56
C PRO A 96 8.37 7.22 -7.21
N ARG A 97 7.39 6.39 -7.60
CA ARG A 97 7.62 5.10 -8.26
C ARG A 97 6.49 4.70 -9.20
N ASP A 98 6.86 3.95 -10.22
CA ASP A 98 5.98 3.24 -11.16
C ASP A 98 6.01 1.71 -10.95
N ARG A 99 6.91 1.23 -10.08
CA ARG A 99 7.02 -0.17 -9.65
C ARG A 99 7.28 -0.26 -8.17
N ALA A 100 6.95 -1.40 -7.58
CA ALA A 100 7.36 -1.74 -6.23
C ALA A 100 7.98 -3.14 -6.19
N ALA A 101 9.09 -3.24 -5.45
CA ALA A 101 9.81 -4.48 -5.22
C ALA A 101 9.69 -4.88 -3.75
N ARG A 102 9.34 -6.15 -3.49
CA ARG A 102 9.14 -6.68 -2.14
C ARG A 102 9.72 -8.08 -2.01
N VAL A 103 10.39 -8.35 -0.89
CA VAL A 103 10.69 -9.73 -0.49
C VAL A 103 9.48 -10.34 0.20
N VAL A 104 9.05 -11.51 -0.28
CA VAL A 104 8.02 -12.35 0.33
C VAL A 104 8.68 -13.63 0.83
N ARG A 105 8.41 -13.98 2.09
CA ARG A 105 8.79 -15.27 2.69
C ARG A 105 7.67 -16.27 2.49
N LEU A 106 7.97 -17.35 1.78
CA LEU A 106 7.05 -18.46 1.58
C LEU A 106 6.91 -19.31 2.87
N PRO A 107 5.84 -20.10 3.03
CA PRO A 107 5.64 -20.94 4.21
C PRO A 107 6.77 -21.95 4.48
N ASP A 108 7.51 -22.36 3.44
CA ASP A 108 8.66 -23.26 3.53
C ASP A 108 9.98 -22.53 3.87
N GLY A 109 9.92 -21.23 4.15
CA GLY A 109 11.06 -20.39 4.52
C GLY A 109 11.85 -19.83 3.34
N ARG A 110 11.47 -20.13 2.09
CA ARG A 110 12.12 -19.54 0.92
C ARG A 110 11.83 -18.06 0.77
N ALA A 111 12.84 -17.29 0.40
CA ALA A 111 12.69 -15.90 -0.01
C ALA A 111 12.40 -15.83 -1.51
N THR A 112 11.42 -14.99 -1.86
CA THR A 112 11.09 -14.62 -3.23
C THR A 112 11.07 -13.10 -3.32
N LEU A 113 11.49 -12.55 -4.45
CA LEU A 113 11.40 -11.13 -4.75
C LEU A 113 10.25 -10.92 -5.74
N GLU A 114 9.23 -10.18 -5.33
CA GLU A 114 8.10 -9.82 -6.19
C GLU A 114 8.27 -8.39 -6.67
N ILE A 115 8.08 -8.18 -7.97
CA ILE A 115 8.09 -6.86 -8.59
C ILE A 115 6.76 -6.66 -9.30
N HIS A 116 6.04 -5.60 -8.95
CA HIS A 116 4.78 -5.25 -9.56
C HIS A 116 4.74 -3.78 -9.95
N GLU A 117 3.97 -3.47 -10.99
CA GLU A 117 3.69 -2.09 -11.36
C GLU A 117 2.80 -1.45 -10.29
N VAL A 118 3.04 -0.17 -9.99
CA VAL A 118 2.25 0.62 -9.06
C VAL A 118 1.91 1.97 -9.66
N VAL A 119 0.78 2.51 -9.21
CA VAL A 119 0.41 3.89 -9.45
C VAL A 119 0.28 4.60 -8.11
N PRO A 120 0.50 5.91 -8.04
CA PRO A 120 0.23 6.69 -6.86
C PRO A 120 -1.18 6.47 -6.30
N HIS A 121 -1.26 6.27 -4.98
CA HIS A 121 -2.54 6.16 -4.27
C HIS A 121 -2.44 6.83 -2.91
N ALA A 122 -3.59 7.21 -2.35
CA ALA A 122 -3.67 7.75 -1.01
C ALA A 122 -3.86 6.58 -0.04
N GLU A 123 -2.76 6.13 0.58
CA GLU A 123 -2.75 5.08 1.59
C GLU A 123 -3.49 5.57 2.84
N VAL A 124 -4.63 4.97 3.15
CA VAL A 124 -5.42 5.26 4.33
C VAL A 124 -4.85 4.48 5.51
N GLU A 125 -4.40 5.21 6.53
CA GLU A 125 -3.84 4.65 7.77
C GLU A 125 -4.88 4.61 8.90
N ALA A 126 -5.81 5.57 8.93
CA ALA A 126 -6.88 5.61 9.91
C ALA A 126 -8.14 6.32 9.40
N VAL A 127 -9.29 5.83 9.87
CA VAL A 127 -10.61 6.43 9.60
C VAL A 127 -11.38 6.53 10.92
N HIS A 128 -11.81 7.75 11.27
CA HIS A 128 -12.54 8.04 12.50
C HIS A 128 -13.87 8.72 12.16
N PRO A 129 -14.95 7.95 11.96
CA PRO A 129 -16.28 8.50 11.82
C PRO A 129 -16.88 8.87 13.19
N GLY A 130 -17.44 10.07 13.31
CA GLY A 130 -18.17 10.49 14.50
C GLY A 130 -18.41 12.00 14.53
N GLY A 131 -19.32 12.44 15.41
CA GLY A 131 -19.53 13.88 15.65
C GLY A 131 -20.08 14.67 14.46
N GLY A 132 -20.59 14.01 13.41
CA GLY A 132 -21.00 14.66 12.16
C GLY A 132 -19.87 14.82 11.14
N ASP A 133 -18.68 14.28 11.44
CA ASP A 133 -17.56 14.25 10.51
C ASP A 133 -17.00 12.85 10.30
N ILE A 134 -16.20 12.70 9.26
CA ILE A 134 -15.34 11.54 9.03
C ILE A 134 -13.92 12.08 8.89
N ARG A 135 -13.09 11.86 9.90
CA ARG A 135 -11.65 12.16 9.81
C ARG A 135 -10.92 11.00 9.15
N ILE A 136 -10.13 11.31 8.14
CA ILE A 136 -9.28 10.36 7.43
C ILE A 136 -7.83 10.82 7.56
N VAL A 137 -6.95 9.91 7.97
CA VAL A 137 -5.50 10.13 8.07
C VAL A 137 -4.82 9.11 7.19
N GLY A 138 -3.78 9.54 6.48
CA GLY A 138 -3.05 8.67 5.58
C GLY A 138 -1.80 9.30 5.02
N ARG A 139 -1.28 8.70 3.95
CA ARG A 139 -0.14 9.20 3.20
C ARG A 139 -0.28 8.99 1.69
N LEU A 140 0.39 9.83 0.91
CA LEU A 140 0.53 9.65 -0.52
C LEU A 140 1.64 8.62 -0.79
N ALA A 141 1.24 7.45 -1.26
CA ALA A 141 2.14 6.37 -1.65
C ALA A 141 2.57 6.56 -3.11
N TYR A 142 3.84 6.29 -3.39
CA TYR A 142 4.48 6.24 -4.71
C TYR A 142 4.47 7.54 -5.52
N ALA A 143 4.04 8.68 -4.96
CA ALA A 143 4.14 9.98 -5.62
C ALA A 143 5.32 10.84 -5.12
N GLY A 144 5.88 10.52 -3.95
CA GLY A 144 6.83 11.39 -3.26
C GLY A 144 6.20 12.60 -2.55
N PRO A 145 6.99 13.34 -1.76
CA PRO A 145 6.54 14.57 -1.09
C PRO A 145 6.08 15.65 -2.10
N GLN A 146 5.06 16.42 -1.74
CA GLN A 146 4.49 17.48 -2.57
C GLN A 146 4.55 18.85 -1.85
N PRO A 147 5.74 19.45 -1.69
CA PRO A 147 5.92 20.64 -0.86
C PRO A 147 5.24 21.87 -1.48
N GLY A 148 4.39 22.53 -0.69
CA GLY A 148 3.71 23.78 -1.09
C GLY A 148 2.49 23.60 -2.00
N GLU A 149 2.20 22.36 -2.40
CA GLU A 149 1.02 22.04 -3.20
C GLU A 149 -0.26 22.09 -2.39
N LYS A 150 -1.35 22.51 -3.04
CA LYS A 150 -2.68 22.43 -2.45
C LYS A 150 -3.21 21.02 -2.62
N ALA A 151 -3.80 20.48 -1.56
CA ALA A 151 -4.42 19.17 -1.57
C ALA A 151 -5.93 19.28 -1.33
N ARG A 152 -6.70 18.48 -2.07
CA ARG A 152 -8.16 18.35 -1.89
C ARG A 152 -8.55 16.89 -1.86
N LEU A 153 -9.49 16.55 -0.99
CA LEU A 153 -10.16 15.27 -1.06
C LEU A 153 -11.43 15.45 -1.86
N VAL A 154 -11.64 14.61 -2.86
CA VAL A 154 -12.78 14.66 -3.78
C VAL A 154 -13.58 13.37 -3.63
N ALA A 155 -14.87 13.51 -3.35
CA ALA A 155 -15.82 12.42 -3.38
C ALA A 155 -16.65 12.50 -4.66
N VAL A 156 -16.69 11.42 -5.45
CA VAL A 156 -17.44 11.33 -6.71
C VAL A 156 -18.54 10.28 -6.60
N ALA A 157 -19.77 10.65 -6.94
CA ALA A 157 -20.91 9.74 -6.88
C ALA A 157 -20.83 8.66 -7.97
N ARG A 158 -21.02 7.39 -7.59
CA ARG A 158 -21.12 6.28 -8.53
C ARG A 158 -22.44 6.33 -9.29
N LYS A 159 -22.37 6.18 -10.61
CA LYS A 159 -23.54 6.07 -11.52
C LYS A 159 -24.46 7.30 -11.54
N ARG A 160 -24.00 8.44 -11.03
CA ARG A 160 -24.73 9.71 -11.01
C ARG A 160 -23.74 10.85 -11.16
N GLU A 161 -24.21 12.00 -11.59
CA GLU A 161 -23.41 13.23 -11.52
C GLU A 161 -23.47 13.77 -10.09
N GLY A 162 -22.29 13.98 -9.48
CA GLY A 162 -22.16 14.54 -8.15
C GLY A 162 -20.73 14.49 -7.67
N ALA A 163 -20.21 15.62 -7.20
CA ALA A 163 -18.89 15.73 -6.63
C ALA A 163 -18.90 16.66 -5.42
N VAL A 164 -18.17 16.28 -4.38
CA VAL A 164 -17.97 17.10 -3.17
C VAL A 164 -16.48 17.15 -2.86
N THR A 165 -16.00 18.31 -2.45
CA THR A 165 -14.57 18.54 -2.22
C THR A 165 -14.30 19.14 -0.85
N TRP A 166 -13.21 18.74 -0.21
CA TRP A 166 -12.71 19.30 1.04
C TRP A 166 -11.23 19.65 0.89
N ASP A 167 -10.80 20.74 1.52
CA ASP A 167 -9.37 21.04 1.65
C ASP A 167 -8.71 20.00 2.57
N VAL A 168 -7.48 19.63 2.24
CA VAL A 168 -6.69 18.61 2.95
C VAL A 168 -5.43 19.24 3.51
N ARG A 169 -5.13 18.93 4.78
CA ARG A 169 -3.80 19.24 5.33
C ARG A 169 -2.83 18.21 4.77
N LEU A 170 -1.80 18.68 4.07
CA LEU A 170 -0.71 17.85 3.54
C LEU A 170 0.63 18.32 4.13
N ASP A 171 1.42 17.39 4.65
CA ASP A 171 2.76 17.62 5.16
C ASP A 171 3.71 16.53 4.65
N GLY A 172 4.58 16.90 3.71
CA GLY A 172 5.39 15.93 2.96
C GLY A 172 4.51 14.98 2.15
N THR A 173 4.38 13.74 2.62
CA THR A 173 3.46 12.74 2.07
C THR A 173 2.24 12.50 2.97
N GLU A 174 2.24 12.97 4.21
CA GLU A 174 1.19 12.68 5.18
C GLU A 174 0.01 13.63 4.98
N PHE A 175 -1.21 13.10 5.04
CA PHE A 175 -2.41 13.89 4.86
C PHE A 175 -3.44 13.67 5.98
N GLU A 176 -4.24 14.70 6.23
CA GLU A 176 -5.43 14.64 7.09
C GLU A 176 -6.59 15.39 6.42
N ALA A 177 -7.72 14.70 6.30
CA ALA A 177 -8.97 15.24 5.78
C ALA A 177 -10.09 15.11 6.82
N ARG A 178 -11.03 16.06 6.83
CA ARG A 178 -12.25 15.99 7.64
C ARG A 178 -13.46 16.27 6.77
N LEU A 179 -14.30 15.26 6.61
CA LEU A 179 -15.43 15.30 5.71
C LEU A 179 -16.71 15.51 6.54
N ASP A 180 -17.40 16.64 6.34
CA ASP A 180 -18.73 16.85 6.92
C ASP A 180 -19.74 15.91 6.27
N VAL A 181 -20.43 15.09 7.06
CA VAL A 181 -21.40 14.11 6.56
C VAL A 181 -22.61 14.77 5.90
N ARG A 182 -22.95 16.02 6.27
CA ARG A 182 -24.06 16.78 5.68
C ARG A 182 -23.84 17.05 4.19
N ALA A 183 -22.58 17.19 3.78
CA ALA A 183 -22.25 17.45 2.40
C ALA A 183 -22.59 16.26 1.48
N PHE A 184 -22.59 15.03 2.00
CA PHE A 184 -23.10 13.86 1.28
C PHE A 184 -24.62 13.81 1.27
N ALA A 185 -25.26 14.13 2.40
CA ALA A 185 -26.71 14.06 2.54
C ALA A 185 -27.47 15.11 1.71
N ALA A 186 -26.79 16.20 1.33
CA ALA A 186 -27.30 17.20 0.39
C ALA A 186 -27.62 16.62 -1.01
N TRP A 187 -27.11 15.44 -1.33
CA TRP A 187 -27.31 14.76 -2.61
C TRP A 187 -28.28 13.59 -2.48
N GLU A 188 -28.70 13.07 -3.63
CA GLU A 188 -29.41 11.81 -3.70
C GLU A 188 -28.58 10.64 -3.15
N PRO A 189 -29.22 9.58 -2.62
CA PRO A 189 -28.54 8.36 -2.19
C PRO A 189 -27.54 7.84 -3.23
N ALA A 190 -26.30 7.65 -2.81
CA ALA A 190 -25.20 7.26 -3.67
C ALA A 190 -24.09 6.55 -2.89
N LEU A 191 -23.27 5.82 -3.62
CA LEU A 191 -21.96 5.40 -3.17
C LEU A 191 -20.93 6.38 -3.73
N TRP A 192 -19.96 6.79 -2.93
CA TRP A 192 -19.01 7.84 -3.26
C TRP A 192 -17.59 7.29 -3.24
N ASP A 193 -16.91 7.39 -4.38
CA ASP A 193 -15.50 7.09 -4.49
C ASP A 193 -14.68 8.30 -4.05
N LEU A 194 -13.70 8.05 -3.20
CA LEU A 194 -12.81 9.07 -2.64
C LEU A 194 -11.48 9.10 -3.38
N TRP A 195 -11.05 10.29 -3.73
CA TRP A 195 -9.77 10.61 -4.37
C TRP A 195 -9.07 11.72 -3.60
N LEU A 196 -7.75 11.72 -3.63
CA LEU A 196 -6.90 12.79 -3.15
C LEU A 196 -6.24 13.45 -4.36
N ASP A 197 -6.57 14.71 -4.58
CA ASP A 197 -5.96 15.56 -5.60
C ASP A 197 -4.87 16.40 -4.95
N VAL A 198 -3.66 16.39 -5.53
CA VAL A 198 -2.55 17.24 -5.07
C VAL A 198 -1.92 17.94 -6.26
N GLY A 199 -1.97 19.28 -6.25
CA GLY A 199 -1.62 20.08 -7.42
C GLY A 199 -2.43 19.66 -8.65
N ASP A 200 -1.81 19.73 -9.82
CA ASP A 200 -2.42 19.30 -11.09
C ASP A 200 -1.95 17.88 -11.54
N ALA A 201 -1.00 17.29 -10.82
CA ALA A 201 -0.28 16.08 -11.26
C ALA A 201 -0.74 14.79 -10.57
N VAL A 202 -1.31 14.88 -9.37
CA VAL A 202 -1.68 13.71 -8.57
C VAL A 202 -3.20 13.62 -8.46
N HIS A 203 -3.76 12.51 -8.93
CA HIS A 203 -5.14 12.10 -8.71
C HIS A 203 -5.14 10.68 -8.15
N ALA A 204 -5.16 10.57 -6.83
CA ALA A 204 -4.82 9.35 -6.11
C ALA A 204 -6.05 8.73 -5.43
N ARG A 205 -6.39 7.49 -5.79
CA ARG A 205 -7.49 6.76 -5.14
C ARG A 205 -7.16 6.51 -3.66
N LEU A 206 -8.13 6.68 -2.76
CA LEU A 206 -7.95 6.28 -1.37
C LEU A 206 -8.05 4.75 -1.22
N ALA A 207 -7.01 4.11 -0.68
CA ALA A 207 -6.94 2.67 -0.48
C ALA A 207 -6.04 2.30 0.71
N THR A 208 -6.14 1.06 1.22
CA THR A 208 -5.21 0.53 2.22
C THR A 208 -4.55 -0.72 1.67
N ARG A 209 -3.27 -0.60 1.27
CA ARG A 209 -2.51 -1.63 0.55
C ARG A 209 -1.18 -1.98 1.21
N LEU A 210 -0.65 -1.12 2.10
CA LEU A 210 0.70 -1.28 2.67
C LEU A 210 0.75 -2.07 3.99
N ASP A 211 -0.40 -2.42 4.55
CA ASP A 211 -0.51 -3.14 5.82
C ASP A 211 -0.42 -4.69 5.70
N ASP A 212 -0.27 -5.21 4.47
CA ASP A 212 -0.20 -6.64 4.14
C ASP A 212 -1.41 -7.47 4.62
N ALA A 213 -2.57 -6.81 4.80
CA ALA A 213 -3.77 -7.44 5.35
C ALA A 213 -4.98 -7.34 4.41
N PRO A 214 -4.98 -7.95 3.21
CA PRO A 214 -6.00 -7.71 2.19
C PRO A 214 -7.44 -8.10 2.62
N GLY A 215 -8.46 -7.62 1.91
CA GLY A 215 -9.85 -8.03 2.10
C GLY A 215 -10.59 -7.27 3.20
N LYS A 216 -10.44 -5.95 3.22
CA LYS A 216 -10.91 -5.06 4.29
C LYS A 216 -12.43 -5.03 4.36
N ARG A 217 -13.12 -5.17 3.22
CA ARG A 217 -14.59 -5.16 3.15
C ARG A 217 -15.28 -6.21 4.03
N GLY A 218 -14.66 -7.37 4.23
CA GLY A 218 -15.19 -8.43 5.08
C GLY A 218 -14.78 -8.33 6.55
N THR A 219 -13.77 -7.51 6.85
CA THR A 219 -13.07 -7.51 8.14
C THR A 219 -13.30 -6.23 8.93
N LEU A 220 -13.50 -5.10 8.24
CA LEU A 220 -13.67 -3.78 8.85
C LEU A 220 -15.09 -3.25 8.61
N SER A 221 -15.70 -2.72 9.68
CA SER A 221 -16.98 -2.03 9.63
C SER A 221 -16.90 -0.73 10.41
N TYR A 222 -17.44 0.33 9.83
CA TYR A 222 -17.52 1.64 10.45
C TYR A 222 -18.94 1.95 10.92
N PRO A 223 -19.10 2.64 12.07
CA PRO A 223 -20.42 3.06 12.53
C PRO A 223 -21.05 4.02 11.52
N ARG A 224 -22.37 3.87 11.33
CA ARG A 224 -23.17 4.79 10.51
C ARG A 224 -23.47 6.06 11.30
N GLN A 225 -23.50 7.18 10.60
CA GLN A 225 -23.96 8.47 11.12
C GLN A 225 -25.28 8.82 10.45
N VAL A 226 -26.25 9.28 11.24
CA VAL A 226 -27.53 9.78 10.72
C VAL A 226 -27.45 11.30 10.63
N THR A 227 -27.90 11.85 9.53
CA THR A 227 -27.93 13.30 9.33
C THR A 227 -29.17 13.69 8.52
N ALA A 228 -29.78 14.83 8.88
CA ALA A 228 -30.92 15.37 8.17
C ALA A 228 -30.47 16.19 6.97
N SER A 229 -31.21 16.08 5.86
CA SER A 229 -31.04 16.90 4.67
C SER A 229 -32.41 17.25 4.11
N ALA A 230 -32.74 18.54 4.11
CA ALA A 230 -34.08 19.03 3.83
C ALA A 230 -35.14 18.23 4.61
N ASP A 231 -35.94 17.44 3.89
CA ASP A 231 -37.11 16.73 4.42
C ASP A 231 -36.85 15.24 4.64
N ARG A 232 -35.60 14.78 4.53
CA ARG A 232 -35.22 13.37 4.65
C ARG A 232 -34.07 13.15 5.61
N GLU A 233 -34.04 11.97 6.23
CA GLU A 233 -32.88 11.49 6.97
C GLU A 233 -32.02 10.58 6.10
N MET A 234 -30.70 10.77 6.19
CA MET A 234 -29.70 10.02 5.45
C MET A 234 -28.75 9.32 6.43
N THR A 235 -28.39 8.08 6.11
CA THR A 235 -27.26 7.38 6.73
C THR A 235 -26.02 7.58 5.89
N VAL A 236 -24.90 7.92 6.54
CA VAL A 236 -23.59 8.08 5.92
C VAL A 236 -22.60 7.18 6.66
N ARG A 237 -21.84 6.36 5.94
CA ARG A 237 -20.79 5.52 6.54
C ARG A 237 -19.61 5.29 5.58
N PRO A 238 -18.37 5.26 6.09
CA PRO A 238 -17.26 4.70 5.34
C PRO A 238 -17.42 3.19 5.13
N TYR A 239 -16.89 2.68 4.04
CA TYR A 239 -16.74 1.25 3.79
C TYR A 239 -15.58 0.99 2.81
N TYR A 240 -15.05 -0.23 2.83
CA TYR A 240 -14.06 -0.67 1.84
C TYR A 240 -14.70 -1.42 0.66
N THR A 241 -14.18 -1.21 -0.53
CA THR A 241 -14.53 -1.97 -1.75
C THR A 241 -13.89 -3.37 -1.74
N LEU A 242 -14.09 -4.15 -2.81
CA LEU A 242 -13.38 -5.43 -2.96
C LEU A 242 -11.88 -5.25 -3.18
N ASP A 243 -11.48 -4.09 -3.70
CA ASP A 243 -10.08 -3.76 -4.04
C ASP A 243 -9.40 -2.95 -2.91
N ASP A 244 -9.96 -3.04 -1.70
CA ASP A 244 -9.48 -2.36 -0.49
C ASP A 244 -9.38 -0.83 -0.64
N GLU A 245 -10.28 -0.25 -1.44
CA GLU A 245 -10.44 1.19 -1.59
C GLU A 245 -11.46 1.75 -0.61
N LEU A 246 -11.14 2.88 0.03
CA LEU A 246 -12.07 3.54 0.93
C LEU A 246 -13.11 4.34 0.14
N SER A 247 -14.38 4.14 0.47
CA SER A 247 -15.53 4.80 -0.15
C SER A 247 -16.56 5.19 0.91
N ILE A 248 -17.51 6.07 0.57
CA ILE A 248 -18.62 6.44 1.46
C ILE A 248 -19.92 5.90 0.90
N ALA A 249 -20.71 5.24 1.74
CA ALA A 249 -22.06 4.83 1.42
C ALA A 249 -23.05 5.84 2.03
N CYS A 250 -23.94 6.38 1.20
CA CYS A 250 -24.99 7.29 1.60
C CYS A 250 -26.36 6.74 1.17
N HIS A 251 -27.25 6.51 2.12
CA HIS A 251 -28.57 5.91 1.89
C HIS A 251 -29.66 6.68 2.62
N LEU A 252 -30.89 6.65 2.11
CA LEU A 252 -32.06 7.06 2.90
C LEU A 252 -32.12 6.21 4.17
N VAL A 253 -32.42 6.83 5.30
CA VAL A 253 -32.95 6.09 6.45
C VAL A 253 -34.31 5.54 5.99
N PRO A 254 -34.55 4.22 6.06
CA PRO A 254 -35.87 3.69 5.80
C PRO A 254 -36.83 4.38 6.76
N GLU A 255 -37.95 4.92 6.27
CA GLU A 255 -39.06 5.26 7.16
C GLU A 255 -39.39 3.97 7.92
N ASP A 256 -39.36 4.03 9.26
CA ASP A 256 -39.84 2.90 10.06
C ASP A 256 -41.24 2.55 9.52
N ALA A 257 -41.39 1.35 8.97
CA ALA A 257 -42.71 0.81 8.68
C ALA A 257 -43.42 0.76 10.03
N GLY A 258 -44.28 1.75 10.24
CA GLY A 258 -44.94 2.00 11.51
C GLY A 258 -45.53 0.74 12.12
N SER A 259 -45.43 0.70 13.45
CA SER A 259 -46.00 -0.28 14.37
C SER A 259 -47.41 -0.75 14.03
#